data_AF-A0A530ZNS4-F1
#
_entry.id   AF-A0A530ZNS4-F1
#
_cell.length_a   1.000
_cell.length_b   1.000
_cell.length_c   1.000
_cell.angle_alpha   90.00
_cell.angle_beta   90.00
_cell.angle_gamma   90.00
#
_symmetry.space_group_name_H-M   'P 1'
#
loop_
_entity.id
_entity.type
_entity.pdbx_description
1 polymer ?
#
loop_
_entity_poly.entity_id
_entity_poly.type
_entity_poly.pdbx_seq_one_letter_code
_entity_poly.pdbx_strand_id
1 'polypeptide(L)'
;ISEDGLLWRIRLRDDVRWHDGQPFTAEDVKFTLELITNPKFRAWRTAGHSLVRDIKVVSPTELTWRMEEAFAPYLSFLAETFMVPKHI
;
A
#
# COMPACT_ATOMS: atom_id res chain seq x y z
N ILE A 1 9.22 -8.54 5.80
CA ILE A 1 8.99 -7.73 7.01
C ILE A 1 10.24 -7.87 7.86
N SER A 2 10.79 -6.79 8.41
CA SER A 2 11.93 -6.86 9.35
C SER A 2 11.53 -7.56 10.66
N GLU A 3 12.53 -7.97 11.43
CA GLU A 3 12.34 -8.68 12.71
C GLU A 3 11.52 -7.87 13.73
N ASP A 4 11.72 -6.55 13.77
CA ASP A 4 10.96 -5.62 14.62
C ASP A 4 9.56 -5.29 14.08
N GLY A 5 9.18 -5.80 12.90
CA GLY A 5 7.88 -5.55 12.28
C GLY A 5 7.72 -4.16 11.64
N LEU A 6 8.76 -3.32 11.68
CA LEU A 6 8.65 -1.91 11.29
C LEU A 6 8.96 -1.66 9.81
N LEU A 7 9.78 -2.47 9.16
CA LEU A 7 10.14 -2.29 7.75
C LEU A 7 9.46 -3.34 6.87
N TRP A 8 8.75 -2.83 5.88
CA TRP A 8 8.03 -3.62 4.90
C TRP A 8 8.66 -3.42 3.52
N ARG A 9 8.95 -4.52 2.83
CA ARG A 9 9.37 -4.55 1.44
C ARG A 9 8.39 -5.45 0.71
N ILE A 10 7.71 -4.90 -0.29
CA ILE A 10 6.72 -5.58 -1.09
C ILE A 10 7.21 -5.66 -2.52
N ARG A 11 7.09 -6.85 -3.10
CA ARG A 11 7.27 -7.08 -4.53
C ARG A 11 5.92 -7.42 -5.13
N LEU A 12 5.56 -6.67 -6.17
CA LEU A 12 4.34 -6.85 -6.92
C LEU A 12 4.58 -7.84 -8.06
N ARG A 13 3.51 -8.50 -8.48
CA ARG A 13 3.49 -9.20 -9.75
C ARG A 13 3.61 -8.19 -10.89
N ASP A 14 4.34 -8.54 -11.93
CA ASP A 14 4.63 -7.71 -13.10
C ASP A 14 3.68 -7.97 -14.29
N ASP A 15 2.77 -8.95 -14.15
CA ASP A 15 1.82 -9.37 -15.17
C ASP A 15 0.38 -8.85 -14.95
N VAL A 16 0.17 -8.00 -13.95
CA VAL A 16 -1.16 -7.50 -13.56
C VAL A 16 -1.51 -6.23 -14.33
N ARG A 17 -2.76 -6.15 -14.80
CA ARG A 17 -3.32 -4.99 -15.48
C ARG A 17 -4.63 -4.57 -14.84
N TRP A 18 -4.90 -3.27 -14.86
CA TRP A 18 -6.20 -2.69 -14.59
C TRP A 18 -7.20 -3.04 -15.69
N HIS A 19 -8.49 -2.88 -15.40
CA HIS A 19 -9.56 -3.18 -16.36
C HIS A 19 -9.55 -2.30 -17.61
N ASP A 20 -8.88 -1.15 -17.59
CA ASP A 20 -8.64 -0.29 -18.74
C ASP A 20 -7.38 -0.66 -19.54
N GLY A 21 -6.67 -1.73 -19.14
CA GLY A 21 -5.48 -2.26 -19.79
C GLY A 21 -4.15 -1.68 -19.31
N GLN A 22 -4.16 -0.61 -18.49
CA GLN A 22 -2.92 -0.04 -17.93
C GLN A 22 -2.25 -1.02 -16.95
N PRO A 23 -0.91 -1.05 -16.87
CA PRO A 23 -0.21 -1.92 -15.93
C PRO A 23 -0.50 -1.49 -14.47
N PHE A 24 -0.66 -2.45 -13.59
CA PHE A 24 -0.69 -2.21 -12.14
C PHE A 24 0.74 -2.00 -11.63
N THR A 25 0.98 -0.94 -10.87
CA THR A 25 2.33 -0.57 -10.41
C THR A 25 2.39 -0.21 -8.93
N ALA A 26 3.60 -0.12 -8.40
CA ALA A 26 3.88 0.35 -7.04
C ALA A 26 3.36 1.76 -6.75
N GLU A 27 3.18 2.59 -7.79
CA GLU A 27 2.55 3.91 -7.67
C GLU A 27 1.06 3.82 -7.30
N ASP A 28 0.35 2.81 -7.78
CA ASP A 28 -1.07 2.58 -7.45
C ASP A 28 -1.24 2.15 -5.99
N VAL A 29 -0.32 1.30 -5.51
CA VAL A 29 -0.30 0.88 -4.10
C VAL A 29 -0.05 2.07 -3.20
N LYS A 30 0.97 2.87 -3.52
CA LYS A 30 1.27 4.11 -2.77
C LYS A 30 0.06 5.04 -2.74
N PHE A 31 -0.52 5.33 -3.90
CA PHE A 31 -1.70 6.17 -4.02
C PHE A 31 -2.86 5.66 -3.15
N THR A 32 -3.15 4.37 -3.19
CA THR A 32 -4.23 3.76 -2.41
C THR A 32 -4.02 3.95 -0.90
N LEU A 33 -2.81 3.67 -0.40
CA LEU A 33 -2.50 3.80 1.04
C LEU A 33 -2.55 5.26 1.52
N GLU A 34 -2.07 6.19 0.69
CA GLU A 34 -2.17 7.64 0.96
C GLU A 34 -3.62 8.13 0.92
N LEU A 35 -4.42 7.64 -0.04
CA LEU A 35 -5.83 7.98 -0.16
C LEU A 35 -6.63 7.53 1.08
N ILE A 36 -6.41 6.30 1.55
CA ILE A 36 -7.12 5.75 2.72
C ILE A 36 -6.89 6.60 3.98
N THR A 37 -5.69 7.15 4.14
CA THR A 37 -5.32 7.96 5.31
C THR A 37 -5.56 9.45 5.13
N ASN A 38 -6.00 9.88 3.94
CA ASN A 38 -6.30 11.27 3.66
C ASN A 38 -7.54 11.72 4.46
N PRO A 39 -7.46 12.79 5.29
CA PRO A 39 -8.60 13.24 6.10
C PRO A 39 -9.79 13.74 5.28
N LYS A 40 -9.59 14.08 3.99
CA LYS A 40 -10.66 14.47 3.06
C LYS A 40 -11.35 13.27 2.41
N PHE A 41 -10.80 12.07 2.57
CA PHE A 41 -11.37 10.83 2.06
C PHE A 41 -11.94 10.01 3.21
N ARG A 42 -13.26 9.78 3.19
CA ARG A 42 -13.97 9.05 4.25
C ARG A 42 -13.82 7.54 4.04
N ALA A 43 -12.62 7.02 4.25
CA ALA A 43 -12.35 5.59 4.17
C ALA A 43 -13.15 4.81 5.21
N TRP A 44 -13.69 3.64 4.84
CA TRP A 44 -14.38 2.74 5.76
C TRP A 44 -13.44 2.24 6.87
N ARG A 45 -12.17 1.96 6.55
CA ARG A 45 -11.16 1.45 7.48
C ARG A 45 -9.84 2.19 7.29
N THR A 46 -9.31 2.73 8.39
CA THR A 46 -7.98 3.33 8.45
C THR A 46 -7.03 2.58 9.39
N ALA A 47 -7.55 1.67 10.22
CA ALA A 47 -6.76 0.89 11.17
C ALA A 47 -5.59 0.16 10.48
N GLY A 48 -4.39 0.27 11.05
CA GLY A 48 -3.16 -0.25 10.46
C GLY A 48 -2.60 0.66 9.35
N HIS A 49 -3.41 1.07 8.38
CA HIS A 49 -2.99 2.00 7.32
C HIS A 49 -2.53 3.34 7.88
N SER A 50 -3.17 3.82 8.94
CA SER A 50 -2.79 5.04 9.66
C SER A 50 -1.40 4.98 10.29
N LEU A 51 -0.78 3.80 10.41
CA LEU A 51 0.56 3.60 10.94
C LEU A 51 1.63 3.59 9.85
N VAL A 52 1.25 3.55 8.57
CA VAL A 52 2.21 3.54 7.46
C VAL A 52 2.87 4.90 7.30
N ARG A 53 4.20 4.91 7.19
CA ARG A 53 5.05 6.09 7.01
C ARG A 53 6.06 5.81 5.91
N ASP A 54 6.58 6.88 5.31
CA ASP A 54 7.76 6.83 4.44
C ASP A 54 7.63 5.84 3.27
N ILE A 55 6.47 5.80 2.59
CA ILE A 55 6.27 4.94 1.42
C ILE A 55 7.19 5.39 0.27
N LYS A 56 8.09 4.49 -0.13
CA LYS A 56 9.07 4.69 -1.21
C LYS A 56 8.83 3.68 -2.31
N VAL A 57 8.57 4.17 -3.51
CA VAL A 57 8.58 3.37 -4.73
C VAL A 57 10.04 3.17 -5.15
N VAL A 58 10.49 1.93 -5.19
CA VAL A 58 11.87 1.55 -5.56
C VAL A 58 11.96 1.25 -7.05
N SER A 59 10.92 0.62 -7.59
CA SER A 59 10.75 0.33 -9.02
C SER A 59 9.25 0.21 -9.33
N PRO A 60 8.84 0.01 -10.60
CA PRO A 60 7.43 -0.21 -10.93
C PRO A 60 6.77 -1.38 -10.18
N THR A 61 7.55 -2.35 -9.70
CA THR A 61 7.07 -3.56 -9.02
C THR A 61 7.66 -3.77 -7.63
N GLU A 62 8.41 -2.81 -7.10
CA GLU A 62 8.95 -2.88 -5.73
C GLU A 62 8.70 -1.58 -4.98
N LEU A 63 8.20 -1.71 -3.76
CA LEU A 63 8.05 -0.61 -2.82
C LEU A 63 8.45 -1.02 -1.42
N THR A 64 8.82 -0.02 -0.62
CA THR A 64 9.09 -0.17 0.80
C THR A 64 8.33 0.87 1.60
N TRP A 65 7.96 0.55 2.83
CA TRP A 65 7.48 1.54 3.78
C TRP A 65 7.92 1.18 5.20
N ARG A 66 7.79 2.15 6.09
CA ARG A 66 7.98 1.96 7.52
C ARG A 66 6.64 2.01 8.23
N MET A 67 6.48 1.24 9.31
CA MET A 67 5.37 1.37 10.24
C MET A 67 5.80 2.24 11.43
N GLU A 68 4.89 3.07 11.93
CA GLU A 68 5.12 3.86 13.15
C GLU A 68 5.26 2.95 14.39
N GLU A 69 4.48 1.88 14.44
CA GLU A 69 4.57 0.82 15.44
C GLU A 69 4.29 -0.54 14.78
N ALA A 70 4.78 -1.61 15.39
CA ALA A 70 4.49 -2.96 14.92
C ALA A 70 3.00 -3.28 15.11
N PHE A 71 2.34 -3.73 14.04
CA PHE A 71 0.92 -4.07 14.09
C PHE A 71 0.68 -5.45 13.47
N ALA A 72 0.59 -6.47 14.32
CA ALA A 72 0.50 -7.87 13.91
C ALA A 72 -0.62 -8.18 12.88
N PRO A 73 -1.83 -7.59 12.97
CA PRO A 73 -2.90 -7.83 12.00
C PRO A 73 -2.70 -7.16 10.63
N TYR A 74 -1.65 -6.34 10.45
CA TYR A 74 -1.56 -5.45 9.29
C TYR A 74 -1.58 -6.19 7.95
N LEU A 75 -0.93 -7.35 7.87
CA LEU A 75 -0.90 -8.14 6.63
C LEU A 75 -2.31 -8.55 6.18
N SER A 76 -3.15 -8.99 7.11
CA SER A 76 -4.54 -9.37 6.82
C SER A 76 -5.37 -8.17 6.38
N PHE A 77 -5.18 -7.00 7.03
CA PHE A 77 -5.92 -5.79 6.68
C PHE A 77 -5.50 -5.26 5.31
N LEU A 78 -4.21 -5.37 4.98
CA LEU A 78 -3.68 -5.02 3.66
C LEU A 78 -4.26 -5.95 2.58
N ALA A 79 -4.37 -7.26 2.84
CA ALA A 79 -4.95 -8.22 1.90
C ALA A 79 -6.45 -7.96 1.63
N GLU A 80 -7.18 -7.41 2.60
CA GLU A 80 -8.58 -6.97 2.45
C GLU A 80 -8.71 -5.59 1.79
N THR A 81 -7.60 -4.91 1.51
CA THR A 81 -7.62 -3.57 0.90
C THR A 81 -7.57 -3.69 -0.62
N PHE A 82 -8.65 -3.26 -1.28
CA PHE A 82 -8.68 -3.16 -2.74
C PHE A 82 -7.82 -1.99 -3.21
N MET A 83 -6.89 -2.28 -4.12
CA MET A 83 -6.10 -1.24 -4.78
C MET A 83 -6.98 -0.46 -5.74
N VAL A 84 -6.66 0.82 -5.92
CA VAL A 84 -7.30 1.68 -6.93
C VAL A 84 -6.25 2.25 -7.89
N PRO A 85 -6.60 2.45 -9.18
CA PRO A 85 -5.69 3.03 -10.15
C PRO A 85 -5.43 4.50 -9.81
N LYS A 86 -4.16 4.91 -9.77
CA LYS A 86 -3.77 6.30 -9.54
C LYS A 86 -4.17 7.23 -10.69
N HIS A 87 -4.30 6.68 -11.89
CA HIS A 87 -4.41 7.45 -13.14
C HIS A 87 -5.85 7.77 -13.57
N ILE A 88 -6.85 7.53 -12.72
CA ILE A 88 -8.26 7.83 -12.97
C ILE A 88 -8.71 9.04 -12.15
#